data_AF-A0A259DJC4-F1
#
_entry.id   AF-A0A259DJC4-F1
#
_cell.length_a   1.000
_cell.length_b   1.000
_cell.length_c   1.000
_cell.angle_alpha   90.00
_cell.angle_beta   90.00
_cell.angle_gamma   90.00
#
_symmetry.space_group_name_H-M   'P 1'
#
loop_
_entity.id
_entity.type
_entity.pdbx_description
1 polymer ?
#
loop_
_entity_poly.entity_id
_entity_poly.type
_entity_poly.pdbx_seq_one_letter_code
_entity_poly.pdbx_strand_id
1 'polypeptide(L)'
;TLGAKLKAGAMPKDVYRRRDAVLALQEARGVMDETASVEAREAAIEANRKSPDLIPAAVMAGRGLIEKGDKKSATRVLKKAWEMLPHPEIAAAFAEIEPDEGPQQRLKRFRTLTAIHPDSDETRLLLAELNITAEEFPEARRALGDLITRHPTQRALAIMAAIERGEGSDDAVVRGWLSKALTAPRGPQWCCDKCQAIHSLWQPICENCGGFDTLSWREPVEVNGPSVTGAELLPLLVTAPVVVVASEPDPAPEPEIIDLAAVARSAQ
;
A
#
# COMPACT_ATOMS: atom_id res chain seq x y z
N THR A 1 -4.51 30.74 22.22
CA THR A 1 -3.53 30.32 21.19
C THR A 1 -2.63 29.20 21.74
N LEU A 2 -1.94 28.44 20.89
CA LEU A 2 -1.01 27.38 21.33
C LEU A 2 0.07 27.93 22.28
N GLY A 3 0.62 29.11 21.97
CA GLY A 3 1.62 29.78 22.81
C GLY A 3 1.10 30.16 24.20
N ALA A 4 -0.18 30.52 24.34
CA ALA A 4 -0.78 30.79 25.65
C ALA A 4 -0.90 29.51 26.50
N LYS A 5 -1.28 28.38 25.89
CA LYS A 5 -1.35 27.08 26.59
C LYS A 5 0.02 26.59 27.03
N LEU A 6 1.06 26.79 26.22
CA LEU A 6 2.44 26.49 26.59
C LEU A 6 2.92 27.35 27.77
N LYS A 7 2.72 28.68 27.69
CA LYS A 7 3.12 29.62 28.77
C LYS A 7 2.41 29.33 30.09
N ALA A 8 1.17 28.84 30.04
CA ALA A 8 0.39 28.44 31.20
C ALA A 8 0.74 27.04 31.74
N GLY A 9 1.69 26.32 31.15
CA GLY A 9 2.06 24.95 31.56
C GLY A 9 1.04 23.86 31.22
N ALA A 10 -0.05 24.21 30.53
CA ALA A 10 -1.14 23.30 30.17
C ALA A 10 -0.85 22.45 28.92
N MET A 11 0.35 22.53 28.36
CA MET A 11 0.78 21.76 27.18
C MET A 11 2.27 21.44 27.23
N PRO A 12 2.66 20.16 27.03
CA PRO A 12 4.06 19.77 26.85
C PRO A 12 4.73 20.46 25.65
N LYS A 13 6.05 20.68 25.72
CA LYS A 13 6.81 21.41 24.69
C LYS A 13 6.84 20.69 23.35
N ASP A 14 6.95 19.38 23.36
CA ASP A 14 6.89 18.47 22.21
C ASP A 14 5.52 18.55 21.51
N VAL A 15 4.43 18.45 22.28
CA VAL A 15 3.05 18.61 21.76
C VAL A 15 2.84 20.00 21.16
N TYR A 16 3.39 21.04 21.79
CA TYR A 16 3.36 22.39 21.23
C TYR A 16 4.11 22.47 19.89
N ARG A 17 5.36 21.98 19.82
CA ARG A 17 6.16 22.01 18.59
C ARG A 17 5.49 21.26 17.44
N ARG A 18 4.93 20.08 17.71
CA ARG A 18 4.21 19.28 16.72
C ARG A 18 2.99 20.03 16.20
N ARG A 19 2.14 20.56 17.09
CA ARG A 19 0.94 21.30 16.70
C ARG A 19 1.24 22.60 15.96
N ASP A 20 2.31 23.29 16.33
CA ASP A 20 2.80 24.47 15.62
C ASP A 20 3.29 24.10 14.21
N ALA A 21 3.98 22.96 14.06
CA ALA A 21 4.37 22.42 12.76
C ALA A 21 3.15 22.03 11.91
N VAL A 22 2.12 21.43 12.50
CA VAL A 22 0.87 21.10 11.80
C VAL A 22 0.18 22.35 11.26
N LEU A 23 0.14 23.45 12.04
CA LEU A 23 -0.43 24.71 11.57
C LEU A 23 0.39 25.30 10.41
N ALA A 24 1.72 25.35 10.53
CA ALA A 24 2.61 25.80 9.46
C ALA A 24 2.45 24.95 8.19
N LEU A 25 2.24 23.64 8.34
CA LEU A 25 1.98 22.72 7.23
C LEU A 25 0.64 23.02 6.55
N GLN A 26 -0.41 23.39 7.30
CA GLN A 26 -1.70 23.77 6.72
C GLN A 26 -1.62 25.11 5.98
N GLU A 27 -0.88 26.07 6.53
CA GLU A 27 -0.59 27.33 5.84
C GLU A 27 0.16 27.07 4.52
N ALA A 28 1.17 26.19 4.54
CA ALA A 28 1.85 25.75 3.31
C ALA A 28 0.88 25.13 2.30
N ARG A 29 -0.01 24.20 2.72
CA ARG A 29 -1.01 23.59 1.83
C ARG A 29 -1.97 24.60 1.21
N GLY A 30 -2.52 25.52 2.01
CA GLY A 30 -3.49 26.50 1.53
C GLY A 30 -2.92 27.48 0.49
N VAL A 31 -1.60 27.70 0.50
CA VAL A 31 -0.90 28.54 -0.50
C VAL A 31 -0.50 27.74 -1.75
N MET A 32 -0.52 26.41 -1.70
CA MET A 32 -0.21 25.55 -2.86
C MET A 32 -1.34 25.50 -3.91
N ASP A 33 -2.50 26.09 -3.64
CA ASP A 33 -3.71 25.88 -4.44
C ASP A 33 -3.88 26.80 -5.66
N GLU A 34 -2.87 27.60 -6.07
CA GLU A 34 -2.88 28.16 -7.45
C GLU A 34 -1.55 28.69 -7.99
N THR A 35 -0.48 28.72 -7.21
CA THR A 35 0.92 28.87 -7.67
C THR A 35 1.75 28.82 -6.42
N ALA A 36 2.17 27.62 -6.00
CA ALA A 36 2.87 27.42 -4.73
C ALA A 36 3.99 28.47 -4.56
N SER A 37 3.75 29.47 -3.69
CA SER A 37 4.69 30.56 -3.50
C SER A 37 5.96 30.02 -2.84
N VAL A 38 7.06 30.75 -2.96
CA VAL A 38 8.31 30.39 -2.27
C VAL A 38 8.06 30.26 -0.76
N GLU A 39 7.19 31.11 -0.20
CA GLU A 39 6.83 31.10 1.22
C GLU A 39 6.15 29.80 1.65
N ALA A 40 5.26 29.23 0.82
CA ALA A 40 4.60 27.95 1.11
C ALA A 40 5.61 26.81 1.26
N ARG A 41 6.62 26.77 0.38
CA ARG A 41 7.68 25.76 0.42
C ARG A 41 8.57 25.94 1.65
N GLU A 42 8.88 27.19 2.00
CA GLU A 42 9.66 27.50 3.21
C GLU A 42 8.91 27.13 4.49
N ALA A 43 7.60 27.37 4.54
CA ALA A 43 6.74 26.98 5.64
C ALA A 43 6.71 25.45 5.83
N ALA A 44 6.65 24.67 4.75
CA ALA A 44 6.73 23.21 4.81
C ALA A 44 8.10 22.71 5.34
N ILE A 45 9.20 23.32 4.90
CA ILE A 45 10.55 23.02 5.40
C ILE A 45 10.66 23.35 6.89
N GLU A 46 10.13 24.49 7.32
CA GLU A 46 10.13 24.89 8.72
C GLU A 46 9.26 23.97 9.59
N ALA A 47 8.08 23.56 9.09
CA ALA A 47 7.23 22.57 9.75
C ALA A 47 7.99 21.26 9.99
N ASN A 48 8.66 20.73 8.96
CA ASN A 48 9.48 19.53 9.09
C ASN A 48 10.67 19.73 10.05
N ARG A 49 11.30 20.91 10.07
CA ARG A 49 12.37 21.22 11.03
C ARG A 49 11.87 21.20 12.48
N LYS A 50 10.64 21.67 12.71
CA LYS A 50 10.00 21.67 14.04
C LYS A 50 9.54 20.28 14.48
N SER A 51 9.09 19.43 13.55
CA SER A 51 8.60 18.08 13.81
C SER A 51 9.02 17.11 12.69
N PRO A 52 10.24 16.54 12.73
CA PRO A 52 10.73 15.62 11.70
C PRO A 52 9.98 14.28 11.63
N ASP A 53 9.24 13.95 12.68
CA ASP A 53 8.33 12.81 12.80
C ASP A 53 6.94 13.07 12.17
N LEU A 54 6.66 14.32 11.76
CA LEU A 54 5.46 14.66 11.02
C LEU A 54 5.67 14.32 9.54
N ILE A 55 5.43 13.05 9.21
CA ILE A 55 5.53 12.48 7.85
C ILE A 55 4.99 13.39 6.74
N PRO A 56 3.76 13.93 6.81
CA PRO A 56 3.24 14.78 5.75
C PRO A 56 4.04 16.09 5.56
N ALA A 57 4.70 16.59 6.60
CA ALA A 57 5.61 17.74 6.48
C ALA A 57 6.92 17.34 5.80
N ALA A 58 7.48 16.17 6.15
CA ALA A 58 8.68 15.65 5.48
C ALA A 58 8.45 15.40 3.99
N VAL A 59 7.33 14.76 3.64
CA VAL A 59 6.92 14.50 2.25
C VAL A 59 6.74 15.81 1.48
N MET A 60 6.04 16.79 2.05
CA MET A 60 5.84 18.09 1.42
C MET A 60 7.15 18.86 1.23
N ALA A 61 8.00 18.91 2.26
CA ALA A 61 9.31 19.55 2.17
C ALA A 61 10.20 18.86 1.13
N GLY A 62 10.19 17.53 1.08
CA GLY A 62 10.88 16.74 0.07
C GLY A 62 10.45 17.10 -1.36
N ARG A 63 9.14 17.09 -1.63
CA ARG A 63 8.57 17.48 -2.93
C ARG A 63 8.89 18.91 -3.31
N GLY A 64 8.75 19.85 -2.37
CA GLY A 64 9.12 21.25 -2.62
C GLY A 64 10.60 21.45 -2.95
N LEU A 65 11.50 20.60 -2.42
CA LEU A 65 12.92 20.60 -2.77
C LEU A 65 13.18 19.95 -4.14
N ILE A 66 12.44 18.89 -4.49
CA ILE A 66 12.48 18.26 -5.83
C ILE A 66 12.07 19.26 -6.90
N GLU A 67 10.97 19.99 -6.69
CA GLU A 67 10.51 21.06 -7.60
C GLU A 67 11.56 22.17 -7.79
N LYS A 68 12.34 22.48 -6.75
CA LYS A 68 13.46 23.43 -6.81
C LYS A 68 14.72 22.85 -7.48
N GLY A 69 14.73 21.56 -7.82
CA GLY A 69 15.90 20.85 -8.32
C GLY A 69 16.96 20.52 -7.26
N ASP A 70 16.70 20.76 -5.96
CA ASP A 70 17.63 20.45 -4.87
C ASP A 70 17.45 19.00 -4.38
N LYS A 71 17.87 18.06 -5.24
CA LYS A 71 17.83 16.61 -4.99
C LYS A 71 18.60 16.22 -3.72
N LYS A 72 19.71 16.92 -3.42
CA LYS A 72 20.56 16.63 -2.27
C LYS A 72 19.84 16.94 -0.97
N SER A 73 19.17 18.07 -0.88
CA SER A 73 18.39 18.42 0.31
C SER A 73 17.11 17.60 0.43
N ALA A 74 16.43 17.29 -0.69
CA ALA A 74 15.28 16.39 -0.69
C ALA A 74 15.65 15.01 -0.11
N THR A 75 16.76 14.43 -0.58
CA THR A 75 17.32 13.17 -0.07
C THR A 75 17.55 13.26 1.44
N ARG A 76 18.16 14.35 1.93
CA ARG A 76 18.46 14.52 3.36
C ARG A 76 17.20 14.59 4.22
N VAL A 77 16.20 15.36 3.79
CA VAL A 77 14.93 15.54 4.50
C VAL A 77 14.18 14.21 4.60
N LEU A 78 14.00 13.52 3.47
CA LEU A 78 13.25 12.26 3.43
C LEU A 78 13.98 11.14 4.17
N LYS A 79 15.31 11.04 4.02
CA LYS A 79 16.11 10.10 4.82
C LYS A 79 15.95 10.37 6.32
N LYS A 80 15.95 11.63 6.74
CA LYS A 80 15.81 11.97 8.16
C LYS A 80 14.44 11.56 8.71
N ALA A 81 13.39 11.72 7.93
CA ALA A 81 12.05 11.27 8.31
C ALA A 81 11.97 9.72 8.37
N TRP A 82 12.60 9.03 7.42
CA TRP A 82 12.70 7.57 7.42
C TRP A 82 13.46 7.02 8.65
N GLU A 83 14.51 7.71 9.12
CA GLU A 83 15.19 7.38 10.38
C GLU A 83 14.26 7.43 11.59
N MET A 84 13.24 8.28 11.58
CA MET A 84 12.27 8.39 12.66
C MET A 84 11.20 7.30 12.57
N LEU A 85 10.60 7.14 11.38
CA LEU A 85 9.59 6.13 11.10
C LEU A 85 9.61 5.76 9.62
N PRO A 86 10.01 4.52 9.24
CA PRO A 86 9.82 4.00 7.90
C PRO A 86 8.35 4.10 7.48
N HIS A 87 8.08 4.68 6.30
CA HIS A 87 6.70 4.95 5.87
C HIS A 87 6.56 4.99 4.34
N PRO A 88 5.48 4.42 3.78
CA PRO A 88 5.31 4.30 2.33
C PRO A 88 5.29 5.65 1.60
N GLU A 89 4.65 6.69 2.16
CA GLU A 89 4.65 8.03 1.54
C GLU A 89 6.05 8.67 1.47
N ILE A 90 6.95 8.35 2.40
CA ILE A 90 8.34 8.83 2.35
C ILE A 90 9.08 8.14 1.22
N ALA A 91 8.89 6.82 1.08
CA ALA A 91 9.48 6.04 -0.02
C ALA A 91 8.98 6.52 -1.39
N ALA A 92 7.68 6.82 -1.51
CA ALA A 92 7.09 7.38 -2.73
C ALA A 92 7.71 8.74 -3.08
N ALA A 93 7.77 9.68 -2.13
CA ALA A 93 8.42 10.97 -2.34
C ALA A 93 9.92 10.83 -2.65
N PHE A 94 10.59 9.81 -2.10
CA PHE A 94 11.99 9.53 -2.42
C PHE A 94 12.16 9.01 -3.84
N ALA A 95 11.20 8.23 -4.37
CA ALA A 95 11.20 7.79 -5.76
C ALA A 95 11.19 8.99 -6.73
N GLU A 96 10.40 10.03 -6.41
CA GLU A 96 10.23 11.24 -7.23
C GLU A 96 11.52 12.06 -7.45
N ILE A 97 12.58 11.85 -6.65
CA ILE A 97 13.87 12.55 -6.82
C ILE A 97 14.54 12.22 -8.16
N GLU A 98 14.40 10.98 -8.62
CA GLU A 98 14.99 10.46 -9.86
C GLU A 98 13.91 9.66 -10.63
N PRO A 99 13.01 10.33 -11.37
CA PRO A 99 11.90 9.66 -12.04
C PRO A 99 12.37 8.75 -13.20
N ASP A 100 13.48 9.11 -13.85
CA ASP A 100 13.96 8.48 -15.09
C ASP A 100 15.02 7.38 -14.84
N GLU A 101 15.32 7.03 -13.58
CA GLU A 101 16.31 6.00 -13.28
C GLU A 101 15.79 4.59 -13.59
N GLY A 102 16.69 3.72 -14.07
CA GLY A 102 16.36 2.30 -14.29
C GLY A 102 16.20 1.51 -12.99
N PRO A 103 15.57 0.32 -13.00
CA PRO A 103 15.29 -0.46 -11.78
C PRO A 103 16.52 -0.76 -10.91
N GLN A 104 17.64 -1.15 -11.52
CA GLN A 104 18.89 -1.43 -10.81
C GLN A 104 19.52 -0.18 -10.18
N GLN A 105 19.40 0.98 -10.86
CA GLN A 105 19.86 2.26 -10.32
C GLN A 105 19.00 2.68 -9.13
N ARG A 106 17.68 2.51 -9.25
CA ARG A 106 16.72 2.72 -8.17
C ARG A 106 17.05 1.88 -6.95
N LEU A 107 17.22 0.57 -7.13
CA LEU A 107 17.60 -0.35 -6.05
C LEU A 107 18.87 0.11 -5.34
N LYS A 108 19.91 0.52 -6.09
CA LYS A 108 21.16 1.06 -5.53
C LYS A 108 20.93 2.35 -4.74
N ARG A 109 20.14 3.30 -5.25
CA ARG A 109 19.86 4.59 -4.59
C ARG A 109 19.05 4.39 -3.31
N PHE A 110 18.03 3.53 -3.35
CA PHE A 110 17.16 3.21 -2.23
C PHE A 110 17.86 2.47 -1.09
N ARG A 111 19.07 1.90 -1.29
CA ARG A 111 19.92 1.43 -0.18
C ARG A 111 20.15 2.50 0.90
N THR A 112 20.08 3.77 0.52
CA THR A 112 20.15 4.90 1.48
C THR A 112 19.03 4.87 2.52
N LEU A 113 17.85 4.37 2.14
CA LEU A 113 16.70 4.18 3.04
C LEU A 113 16.69 2.77 3.62
N THR A 114 16.86 1.74 2.80
CA THR A 114 16.67 0.35 3.24
C THR A 114 17.78 -0.18 4.16
N ALA A 115 18.95 0.47 4.20
CA ALA A 115 19.97 0.19 5.21
C ALA A 115 19.57 0.70 6.62
N ILE A 116 18.54 1.54 6.72
CA ILE A 116 18.01 2.09 7.97
C ILE A 116 16.80 1.25 8.36
N HIS A 117 16.76 0.79 9.62
CA HIS A 117 15.70 -0.09 10.14
C HIS A 117 15.50 -1.34 9.27
N PRO A 118 16.54 -2.17 9.01
CA PRO A 118 16.45 -3.32 8.11
C PRO A 118 15.44 -4.39 8.57
N ASP A 119 15.12 -4.41 9.87
CA ASP A 119 14.14 -5.34 10.46
C ASP A 119 12.73 -4.77 10.54
N SER A 120 12.52 -3.51 10.14
CA SER A 120 11.17 -2.95 10.03
C SER A 120 10.42 -3.62 8.89
N ASP A 121 9.17 -4.01 9.17
CA ASP A 121 8.26 -4.57 8.18
C ASP A 121 8.16 -3.66 6.94
N GLU A 122 8.04 -2.34 7.10
CA GLU A 122 7.96 -1.39 5.97
C GLU A 122 9.25 -1.37 5.13
N THR A 123 10.42 -1.47 5.76
CA THR A 123 11.70 -1.52 5.04
C THR A 123 11.82 -2.78 4.22
N ARG A 124 11.41 -3.92 4.78
CA ARG A 124 11.41 -5.23 4.11
C ARG A 124 10.42 -5.27 2.95
N LEU A 125 9.21 -4.75 3.14
CA LEU A 125 8.20 -4.62 2.08
C LEU A 125 8.72 -3.74 0.93
N LEU A 126 9.27 -2.57 1.23
CA LEU A 126 9.87 -1.69 0.23
C LEU A 126 11.02 -2.37 -0.52
N LEU A 127 11.91 -3.05 0.19
CA LEU A 127 13.03 -3.76 -0.44
C LEU A 127 12.54 -4.90 -1.34
N ALA A 128 11.51 -5.64 -0.95
CA ALA A 128 10.93 -6.67 -1.79
C ALA A 128 10.32 -6.10 -3.09
N GLU A 129 9.56 -5.00 -3.01
CA GLU A 129 8.99 -4.32 -4.17
C GLU A 129 10.07 -3.76 -5.13
N LEU A 130 11.14 -3.20 -4.58
CA LEU A 130 12.28 -2.72 -5.36
C LEU A 130 12.98 -3.87 -6.12
N ASN A 131 13.16 -5.02 -5.48
CA ASN A 131 13.75 -6.19 -6.12
C ASN A 131 12.81 -6.80 -7.17
N ILE A 132 11.49 -6.84 -6.94
CA ILE A 132 10.50 -7.23 -7.96
C ILE A 132 10.62 -6.32 -9.19
N THR A 133 10.70 -5.01 -8.97
CA THR A 133 10.84 -4.03 -10.08
C THR A 133 12.14 -4.22 -10.85
N ALA A 134 13.19 -4.70 -10.18
CA ALA A 134 14.47 -5.04 -10.78
C ALA A 134 14.54 -6.48 -11.33
N GLU A 135 13.45 -7.24 -11.27
CA GLU A 135 13.34 -8.65 -11.66
C GLU A 135 14.27 -9.60 -10.86
N GLU A 136 14.72 -9.16 -9.68
CA GLU A 136 15.53 -9.93 -8.73
C GLU A 136 14.60 -10.70 -7.76
N PHE A 137 13.80 -11.63 -8.28
CA PHE A 137 12.77 -12.31 -7.48
C PHE A 137 13.30 -13.11 -6.28
N PRO A 138 14.44 -13.83 -6.36
CA PRO A 138 15.01 -14.50 -5.20
C PRO A 138 15.40 -13.53 -4.07
N GLU A 139 15.91 -12.36 -4.42
CA GLU A 139 16.26 -11.28 -3.51
C GLU A 139 15.00 -10.66 -2.90
N ALA A 140 13.94 -10.49 -3.68
CA ALA A 140 12.64 -10.03 -3.20
C ALA A 140 12.06 -11.00 -2.16
N ARG A 141 12.13 -12.30 -2.41
CA ARG A 141 11.73 -13.36 -1.46
C ARG A 141 12.54 -13.30 -0.17
N ARG A 142 13.87 -13.14 -0.28
CA ARG A 142 14.77 -12.99 0.88
C ARG A 142 14.45 -11.73 1.68
N ALA A 143 14.14 -10.61 1.02
CA ALA A 143 13.77 -9.37 1.68
C ALA A 143 12.44 -9.49 2.44
N LEU A 144 11.46 -10.19 1.87
CA LEU A 144 10.17 -10.44 2.51
C LEU A 144 10.33 -11.33 3.77
N GLY A 145 11.24 -12.29 3.73
CA GLY A 145 11.62 -13.10 4.89
C GLY A 145 10.44 -13.83 5.52
N ASP A 146 10.26 -13.66 6.82
CA ASP A 146 9.18 -14.25 7.62
C ASP A 146 7.90 -13.40 7.69
N LEU A 147 7.81 -12.28 6.96
CA LEU A 147 6.64 -11.39 7.04
C LEU A 147 5.32 -12.09 6.69
N ILE A 148 5.34 -12.98 5.69
CA ILE A 148 4.13 -13.70 5.24
C ILE A 148 3.58 -14.70 6.27
N THR A 149 4.34 -15.02 7.31
CA THR A 149 3.89 -15.86 8.43
C THR A 149 3.72 -15.06 9.71
N ARG A 150 4.66 -14.15 10.02
CA ARG A 150 4.67 -13.38 11.27
C ARG A 150 3.71 -12.20 11.26
N HIS A 151 3.51 -11.54 10.11
CA HIS A 151 2.61 -10.40 9.96
C HIS A 151 2.02 -10.34 8.52
N PRO A 152 1.09 -11.27 8.18
CA PRO A 152 0.60 -11.47 6.82
C PRO A 152 -0.39 -10.39 6.38
N THR A 153 0.09 -9.20 6.05
CA THR A 153 -0.74 -8.12 5.51
C THR A 153 -1.13 -8.36 4.05
N GLN A 154 -2.17 -7.68 3.58
CA GLN A 154 -2.57 -7.71 2.16
C GLN A 154 -1.38 -7.39 1.24
N ARG A 155 -0.57 -6.38 1.61
CA ARG A 155 0.62 -5.96 0.85
C ARG A 155 1.69 -7.06 0.84
N ALA A 156 2.02 -7.65 2.00
CA ALA A 156 3.00 -8.72 2.09
C ALA A 156 2.62 -9.94 1.22
N LEU A 157 1.34 -10.34 1.24
CA LEU A 157 0.84 -11.47 0.47
C LEU A 157 0.73 -11.15 -1.03
N ALA A 158 0.41 -9.92 -1.40
CA ALA A 158 0.43 -9.47 -2.79
C ALA A 158 1.85 -9.44 -3.37
N ILE A 159 2.84 -8.98 -2.60
CA ILE A 159 4.27 -9.06 -2.95
C ILE A 159 4.68 -10.52 -3.16
N MET A 160 4.28 -11.41 -2.26
CA MET A 160 4.54 -12.84 -2.38
C MET A 160 3.95 -13.43 -3.68
N ALA A 161 2.70 -13.07 -4.01
CA ALA A 161 2.07 -13.48 -5.27
C ALA A 161 2.83 -12.97 -6.50
N ALA A 162 3.35 -11.74 -6.46
CA ALA A 162 4.16 -11.18 -7.54
C ALA A 162 5.51 -11.89 -7.69
N ILE A 163 6.15 -12.27 -6.58
CA ILE A 163 7.38 -13.08 -6.58
C ILE A 163 7.12 -14.44 -7.24
N GLU A 164 6.11 -15.17 -6.79
CA GLU A 164 5.77 -16.50 -7.35
C GLU A 164 5.49 -16.43 -8.85
N ARG A 165 4.78 -15.38 -9.29
CA ARG A 165 4.56 -15.15 -10.73
C ARG A 165 5.87 -14.88 -11.48
N GLY A 166 6.75 -14.05 -10.93
CA GLY A 166 8.04 -13.72 -11.53
C GLY A 166 9.00 -14.91 -11.62
N GLU A 167 8.93 -15.82 -10.66
CA GLU A 167 9.71 -17.07 -10.65
C GLU A 167 9.11 -18.18 -11.52
N GLY A 168 7.94 -17.95 -12.13
CA GLY A 168 7.29 -18.88 -13.06
C GLY A 168 6.50 -20.00 -12.38
N SER A 169 6.04 -19.79 -11.14
CA SER A 169 5.13 -20.72 -10.46
C SER A 169 3.77 -20.80 -11.16
N ASP A 170 3.08 -21.93 -10.99
CA ASP A 170 1.75 -22.16 -11.56
C ASP A 170 0.73 -21.08 -11.13
N ASP A 171 -0.18 -20.74 -12.04
CA ASP A 171 -1.28 -19.79 -11.78
C ASP A 171 -2.10 -20.14 -10.55
N ALA A 172 -2.24 -21.44 -10.23
CA ALA A 172 -2.93 -21.90 -9.04
C ALA A 172 -2.24 -21.43 -7.74
N VAL A 173 -0.90 -21.42 -7.71
CA VAL A 173 -0.11 -20.94 -6.57
C VAL A 173 -0.28 -19.43 -6.42
N VAL A 174 -0.16 -18.68 -7.52
CA VAL A 174 -0.34 -17.22 -7.54
C VAL A 174 -1.75 -16.85 -7.06
N ARG A 175 -2.79 -17.52 -7.57
CA ARG A 175 -4.19 -17.34 -7.12
C ARG A 175 -4.37 -17.67 -5.65
N GLY A 176 -3.70 -18.71 -5.14
CA GLY A 176 -3.72 -19.08 -3.73
C GLY A 176 -3.23 -17.95 -2.83
N TRP A 177 -2.13 -17.28 -3.19
CA TRP A 177 -1.62 -16.12 -2.45
C TRP A 177 -2.55 -14.91 -2.51
N LEU A 178 -3.06 -14.57 -3.70
CA LEU A 178 -4.01 -13.47 -3.86
C LEU A 178 -5.30 -13.70 -3.07
N SER A 179 -5.78 -14.94 -3.00
CA SER A 179 -6.97 -15.30 -2.23
C SER A 179 -6.75 -15.11 -0.73
N LYS A 180 -5.56 -15.46 -0.21
CA LYS A 180 -5.18 -15.15 1.18
C LYS A 180 -5.11 -13.65 1.43
N ALA A 181 -4.65 -12.86 0.46
CA ALA A 181 -4.54 -11.40 0.59
C ALA A 181 -5.92 -10.72 0.75
N LEU A 182 -7.00 -11.29 0.22
CA LEU A 182 -8.34 -10.69 0.27
C LEU A 182 -8.89 -10.57 1.70
N THR A 183 -8.56 -11.53 2.57
CA THR A 183 -9.03 -11.55 3.97
C THR A 183 -7.96 -11.11 4.97
N ALA A 184 -6.74 -10.84 4.50
CA ALA A 184 -5.65 -10.36 5.32
C ALA A 184 -5.88 -8.91 5.80
N PRO A 185 -5.31 -8.52 6.97
CA PRO A 185 -5.32 -7.14 7.41
C PRO A 185 -4.56 -6.25 6.43
N ARG A 186 -5.01 -5.01 6.23
CA ARG A 186 -4.32 -4.04 5.36
C ARG A 186 -2.95 -3.62 5.89
N GLY A 187 -2.70 -3.82 7.19
CA GLY A 187 -1.54 -3.32 7.91
C GLY A 187 -1.79 -1.92 8.49
N PRO A 188 -0.70 -1.21 8.85
CA PRO A 188 -0.76 0.13 9.38
C PRO A 188 -1.51 1.11 8.46
N GLN A 189 -2.33 1.97 9.06
CA GLN A 189 -3.11 3.01 8.40
C GLN A 189 -3.14 4.27 9.27
N TRP A 190 -3.62 5.40 8.74
CA TRP A 190 -3.85 6.59 9.54
C TRP A 190 -5.07 6.38 10.44
N CYS A 191 -4.84 6.26 11.74
CA CYS A 191 -5.88 6.03 12.73
C CYS A 191 -5.99 7.24 13.66
N CYS A 192 -7.22 7.72 13.90
CA CYS A 192 -7.45 8.75 14.90
C CYS A 192 -7.28 8.18 16.31
N ASP A 193 -6.38 8.75 17.11
CA ASP A 193 -6.14 8.34 18.51
C ASP A 193 -7.32 8.64 19.44
N LYS A 194 -8.22 9.55 19.04
CA LYS A 194 -9.40 9.91 19.82
C LYS A 194 -10.61 9.01 19.55
N CYS A 195 -10.92 8.73 18.28
CA CYS A 195 -12.16 8.04 17.90
C CYS A 195 -11.94 6.75 17.10
N GLN A 196 -10.69 6.36 16.86
CA GLN A 196 -10.30 5.16 16.10
C GLN A 196 -10.74 5.14 14.62
N ALA A 197 -11.27 6.24 14.09
CA ALA A 197 -11.57 6.35 12.67
C ALA A 197 -10.30 6.16 11.82
N ILE A 198 -10.44 5.39 10.75
CA ILE A 198 -9.38 5.10 9.79
C ILE A 198 -9.50 6.10 8.64
N HIS A 199 -8.37 6.67 8.22
CA HIS A 199 -8.26 7.57 7.09
C HIS A 199 -7.27 7.02 6.06
N SER A 200 -7.52 7.28 4.78
CA SER A 200 -6.62 6.89 3.68
C SER A 200 -5.40 7.80 3.59
N LEU A 201 -5.56 9.08 3.91
CA LEU A 201 -4.52 10.10 3.86
C LEU A 201 -4.44 10.82 5.20
N TRP A 202 -3.26 11.31 5.55
CA TRP A 202 -3.12 12.15 6.72
C TRP A 202 -3.83 13.50 6.53
N GLN A 203 -4.54 13.91 7.59
CA GLN A 203 -5.19 15.21 7.70
C GLN A 203 -4.93 15.83 9.09
N PRO A 204 -4.89 17.17 9.19
CA PRO A 204 -4.68 17.86 10.47
C PRO A 204 -5.85 17.70 11.43
N ILE A 205 -7.06 17.46 10.90
CA ILE A 205 -8.31 17.35 11.64
C ILE A 205 -8.95 16.03 11.23
N CYS A 206 -9.34 15.23 12.21
CA CYS A 206 -10.10 14.01 11.96
C CYS A 206 -11.51 14.37 11.43
N GLU A 207 -11.84 13.90 10.23
CA GLU A 207 -13.13 14.14 9.57
C GLU A 207 -14.32 13.54 10.35
N ASN A 208 -14.09 12.52 11.18
CA ASN A 208 -15.15 11.89 11.96
C ASN A 208 -15.49 12.65 13.26
N CYS A 209 -14.47 13.02 14.06
CA CYS A 209 -14.70 13.58 15.40
C CYS A 209 -14.20 15.01 15.60
N GLY A 210 -13.67 15.66 14.56
CA GLY A 210 -13.12 17.02 14.60
C GLY A 210 -11.86 17.19 15.47
N GLY A 211 -11.17 16.09 15.80
CA GLY A 211 -9.95 16.13 16.62
C GLY A 211 -8.77 16.72 15.85
N PHE A 212 -8.04 17.67 16.44
CA PHE A 212 -6.86 18.29 15.83
C PHE A 212 -5.55 17.57 16.22
N ASP A 213 -4.71 17.27 15.24
CA ASP A 213 -3.44 16.54 15.37
C ASP A 213 -3.62 15.23 16.16
N THR A 214 -4.56 14.40 15.68
CA THR A 214 -4.92 13.13 16.32
C THR A 214 -4.65 11.90 15.45
N LEU A 215 -4.19 12.05 14.21
CA LEU A 215 -3.94 10.93 13.32
C LEU A 215 -2.52 10.39 13.53
N SER A 216 -2.42 9.09 13.81
CA SER A 216 -1.16 8.35 13.94
C SER A 216 -1.12 7.18 12.95
N TRP A 217 0.08 6.83 12.48
CA TRP A 217 0.27 5.69 11.58
C TRP A 217 0.46 4.42 12.42
N ARG A 218 -0.55 3.56 12.45
CA ARG A 218 -0.55 2.33 13.26
C ARG A 218 -1.58 1.33 12.72
N GLU A 219 -1.50 0.11 13.21
CA GLU A 219 -2.58 -0.84 12.96
C GLU A 219 -3.89 -0.33 13.58
N PRO A 220 -5.00 -0.35 12.83
CA PRO A 220 -6.31 -0.11 13.40
C PRO A 220 -6.60 -1.13 14.49
N VAL A 221 -7.16 -0.66 15.61
CA VAL A 221 -7.78 -1.56 16.58
C VAL A 221 -8.97 -2.19 15.85
N GLU A 222 -9.01 -3.51 15.74
CA GLU A 222 -10.04 -4.22 14.97
C GLU A 222 -11.45 -3.74 15.36
N VAL A 223 -12.10 -2.98 14.48
CA VAL A 223 -13.52 -2.62 14.64
C VAL A 223 -14.40 -3.54 13.78
N ASN A 224 -13.83 -4.12 12.72
CA ASN A 224 -14.46 -5.13 11.87
C ASN A 224 -13.36 -6.02 11.29
N GLY A 225 -13.44 -7.34 11.51
CA GLY A 225 -12.67 -8.32 10.75
C GLY A 225 -12.96 -8.23 9.24
N PRO A 226 -12.35 -9.09 8.40
CA PRO A 226 -12.69 -9.16 6.99
C PRO A 226 -14.21 -9.20 6.84
N SER A 227 -14.79 -8.38 5.93
CA SER A 227 -16.25 -8.33 5.80
C SER A 227 -16.75 -9.77 5.62
N VAL A 228 -17.79 -10.13 6.37
CA VAL A 228 -18.38 -11.48 6.35
C VAL A 228 -18.66 -11.92 4.90
N THR A 229 -19.05 -10.97 4.05
CA THR A 229 -19.31 -11.18 2.62
C THR A 229 -18.08 -11.50 1.76
N GLY A 230 -16.88 -11.00 2.09
CA GLY A 230 -15.67 -11.23 1.29
C GLY A 230 -15.05 -12.61 1.52
N ALA A 231 -15.13 -13.11 2.76
CA ALA A 231 -14.59 -14.42 3.13
C ALA A 231 -15.44 -15.59 2.60
N GLU A 232 -16.77 -15.43 2.55
CA GLU A 232 -17.70 -16.49 2.10
C GLU A 232 -17.61 -16.81 0.60
N LEU A 233 -17.17 -15.86 -0.23
CA LEU A 233 -17.05 -16.06 -1.68
C LEU A 233 -15.70 -16.64 -2.13
N LEU A 234 -14.72 -16.73 -1.23
CA LEU A 234 -13.38 -17.25 -1.54
C LEU A 234 -13.38 -18.68 -2.13
N PRO A 235 -14.17 -19.65 -1.63
CA PRO A 235 -14.19 -21.00 -2.19
C PRO A 235 -14.54 -20.99 -3.68
N LEU A 236 -15.49 -20.15 -4.10
CA LEU A 236 -15.93 -20.05 -5.49
C LEU A 236 -14.90 -19.41 -6.42
N LEU A 237 -14.03 -18.54 -5.89
CA LEU A 237 -12.96 -17.88 -6.66
C LEU A 237 -11.70 -18.74 -6.79
N VAL A 238 -11.47 -19.65 -5.83
CA VAL A 238 -10.28 -20.52 -5.78
C VAL A 238 -10.45 -21.78 -6.62
N THR A 239 -11.66 -22.37 -6.67
CA THR A 239 -11.93 -23.48 -7.58
C THR A 239 -12.14 -22.98 -8.99
N ALA A 240 -11.18 -23.25 -9.89
CA ALA A 240 -11.48 -23.26 -11.31
C ALA A 240 -12.61 -24.28 -11.54
N PRO A 241 -13.64 -23.96 -12.35
CA PRO A 241 -14.61 -24.96 -12.74
C PRO A 241 -13.82 -26.10 -13.39
N VAL A 242 -14.00 -27.32 -12.87
CA VAL A 242 -13.57 -28.53 -13.57
C VAL A 242 -14.35 -28.49 -14.88
N VAL A 243 -13.67 -28.11 -15.97
CA VAL A 243 -14.22 -28.31 -17.31
C VAL A 243 -14.30 -29.80 -17.46
N VAL A 244 -15.47 -30.35 -17.16
CA VAL A 244 -15.81 -31.71 -17.55
C VAL A 244 -15.81 -31.66 -19.07
N VAL A 245 -14.69 -32.05 -19.68
CA VAL A 245 -14.65 -32.31 -21.11
C VAL A 245 -15.65 -33.43 -21.31
N ALA A 246 -16.85 -33.07 -21.77
CA ALA A 246 -17.85 -34.04 -22.15
C ALA A 246 -17.18 -34.92 -23.21
N SER A 247 -16.92 -36.18 -22.85
CA SER A 247 -16.56 -37.20 -23.83
C SER A 247 -17.59 -37.16 -24.94
N GLU A 248 -17.12 -37.13 -26.20
CA GLU A 248 -18.00 -37.14 -27.37
C GLU A 248 -19.06 -38.22 -27.22
N PRO A 249 -20.35 -37.91 -27.47
CA PRO A 249 -21.40 -38.91 -27.38
C PRO A 249 -21.15 -39.98 -28.44
N ASP A 250 -21.25 -41.24 -28.03
CA ASP A 250 -21.20 -42.42 -28.90
C ASP A 250 -22.11 -42.20 -30.13
N PRO A 251 -21.69 -42.62 -31.34
CA PRO A 251 -22.49 -42.43 -32.54
C PRO A 251 -23.86 -43.10 -32.37
N ALA A 252 -24.91 -42.30 -32.59
CA ALA A 252 -26.29 -42.76 -32.51
C ALA A 252 -26.53 -43.96 -33.46
N PRO A 253 -27.31 -44.98 -33.05
CA PRO A 253 -27.63 -46.09 -33.93
C PRO A 253 -28.41 -45.60 -35.16
N GLU A 254 -28.03 -46.09 -36.34
CA GLU A 254 -28.70 -45.77 -37.60
C GLU A 254 -30.19 -46.14 -37.54
N PRO A 255 -31.09 -45.30 -38.07
CA PRO A 255 -32.51 -45.58 -38.03
C PRO A 255 -32.86 -46.80 -38.91
N GLU A 256 -33.52 -47.79 -38.31
CA GLU A 256 -34.13 -48.90 -39.05
C GLU A 256 -35.15 -48.35 -40.06
N ILE A 257 -34.87 -48.58 -41.34
CA ILE A 257 -35.76 -48.23 -42.44
C ILE A 257 -36.94 -49.20 -42.41
N ILE A 258 -38.10 -48.71 -41.98
CA ILE A 258 -39.36 -49.47 -42.04
C ILE A 258 -39.79 -49.55 -43.51
N ASP A 259 -39.78 -50.76 -44.08
CA ASP A 259 -40.28 -51.03 -45.42
C ASP A 259 -41.82 -50.90 -45.47
N LEU A 260 -42.28 -49.72 -45.89
CA LEU A 260 -43.71 -49.40 -46.08
C LEU A 260 -44.40 -50.30 -47.12
N ALA A 261 -43.66 -50.99 -48.01
CA ALA A 261 -44.23 -51.93 -48.98
C ALA A 261 -44.57 -53.31 -48.36
N ALA A 262 -44.03 -53.64 -47.19
CA ALA A 262 -44.43 -54.82 -46.43
C ALA A 262 -45.78 -54.61 -45.70
N VAL A 263 -46.02 -53.40 -45.18
CA VAL A 263 -47.24 -53.05 -44.44
C VAL A 263 -48.48 -53.05 -45.34
N ALA A 264 -48.33 -52.68 -46.62
CA ALA A 264 -49.44 -52.68 -47.58
C ALA A 264 -49.87 -54.09 -48.07
N ARG A 265 -49.01 -55.11 -47.91
CA ARG A 265 -49.31 -56.50 -48.32
C ARG A 265 -50.03 -57.32 -47.26
N SER A 266 -50.11 -56.83 -46.02
CA SER A 266 -50.84 -57.46 -44.91
C SER A 266 -52.27 -56.92 -44.70
N ALA A 267 -52.74 -56.01 -45.58
CA ALA A 267 -54.06 -55.39 -45.47
C ALA A 267 -55.04 -55.81 -46.59
N GLN A 268 -54.80 -56.95 -47.23
CA GLN A 268 -55.71 -57.58 -48.21
C GLN A 268 -56.12 -58.98 -47.75
#